data_AF-A0A182EYZ6-F1
#
_entry.id   AF-A0A182EYZ6-F1
#
_cell.length_a   1.000
_cell.length_b   1.000
_cell.length_c   1.000
_cell.angle_alpha   90.00
_cell.angle_beta   90.00
_cell.angle_gamma   90.00
#
_symmetry.space_group_name_H-M   'P 1'
#
loop_
_entity.id
_entity.type
_entity.pdbx_description
1 polymer ?
#
loop_
_entity_poly.entity_id
_entity_poly.type
_entity_poly.pdbx_seq_one_letter_code
_entity_poly.pdbx_strand_id
1 'polypeptide(L)'
;MNEPNLEKHIEKTLVDALFPYQRRGVIYGVMKRGRLLLADEMGLGKSIQALGIARYFKCDWPLLIICPSSVKFSWLNQFESFLPNVDEIVTIEKGSDCLPLKRTKQTVVIMSYDLMVSKQSHLIEYDFKAIIF
;
A
#
# COMPACT_ATOMS: atom_id res chain seq x y z
N MET A 1 -15.79 -21.06 5.82
CA MET A 1 -14.46 -20.45 5.63
C MET A 1 -14.10 -19.76 6.93
N ASN A 2 -12.96 -20.06 7.53
CA ASN A 2 -12.52 -19.35 8.73
C ASN A 2 -12.14 -17.91 8.36
N GLU A 3 -12.58 -16.95 9.17
CA GLU A 3 -12.26 -15.53 8.98
C GLU A 3 -10.73 -15.32 9.14
N PRO A 4 -10.07 -14.57 8.24
CA PRO A 4 -8.64 -14.32 8.34
C PRO A 4 -8.30 -13.57 9.63
N ASN A 5 -7.29 -14.05 10.35
CA ASN A 5 -6.79 -13.39 11.55
C ASN A 5 -5.84 -12.25 11.15
N LEU A 6 -6.31 -11.01 11.21
CA LEU A 6 -5.54 -9.83 10.82
C LEU A 6 -4.30 -9.59 11.70
N GLU A 7 -4.42 -9.80 13.01
CA GLU A 7 -3.37 -9.50 14.01
C GLU A 7 -2.13 -10.37 13.86
N LYS A 8 -2.24 -11.53 13.20
CA LYS A 8 -1.09 -12.38 12.86
C LYS A 8 -0.24 -11.82 11.71
N HIS A 9 -0.81 -10.99 10.85
CA HIS A 9 -0.19 -10.57 9.60
C HIS A 9 0.12 -9.06 9.56
N ILE A 10 -0.69 -8.27 10.25
CA ILE A 10 -0.70 -6.80 10.24
C ILE A 10 -0.33 -6.28 11.64
N GLU A 11 0.43 -5.20 11.69
CA GLU A 11 0.78 -4.47 12.90
C GLU A 11 -0.46 -4.10 13.72
N LYS A 12 -0.38 -4.32 15.03
CA LYS A 12 -1.46 -3.99 15.97
C LYS A 12 -1.86 -2.50 15.89
N THR A 13 -0.90 -1.60 15.69
CA THR A 13 -1.14 -0.16 15.49
C THR A 13 -2.10 0.14 14.35
N LEU A 14 -2.01 -0.60 13.23
CA LEU A 14 -2.95 -0.45 12.11
C LEU A 14 -4.28 -1.10 12.44
N VAL A 15 -4.26 -2.33 12.97
CA VAL A 15 -5.48 -3.10 13.24
C VAL A 15 -6.39 -2.38 14.25
N ASP A 16 -5.82 -1.80 15.30
CA ASP A 16 -6.55 -1.07 16.34
C ASP A 16 -7.09 0.28 15.85
N ALA A 17 -6.50 0.85 14.79
CA ALA A 17 -6.95 2.10 14.18
C ALA A 17 -8.13 1.92 13.21
N LEU A 18 -8.44 0.69 12.78
CA LEU A 18 -9.54 0.41 11.86
C LEU A 18 -10.89 0.48 12.57
N PHE A 19 -11.82 1.27 12.02
CA PHE A 19 -13.21 1.19 12.42
C PHE A 19 -13.82 -0.18 12.07
N PRO A 20 -14.91 -0.62 12.74
CA PRO A 20 -15.53 -1.93 12.46
C PRO A 20 -15.92 -2.16 10.99
N TYR A 21 -16.35 -1.11 10.27
CA TYR A 21 -16.65 -1.22 8.84
C TYR A 21 -15.38 -1.37 7.99
N GLN A 22 -14.30 -0.66 8.34
CA GLN A 22 -13.01 -0.75 7.67
C GLN A 22 -12.38 -2.13 7.87
N ARG A 23 -12.47 -2.69 9.08
CA ARG A 23 -12.02 -4.06 9.37
C ARG A 23 -12.73 -5.09 8.48
N ARG A 24 -14.04 -4.95 8.29
CA ARG A 24 -14.81 -5.79 7.35
C ARG A 24 -14.32 -5.62 5.91
N GLY A 25 -14.03 -4.39 5.49
CA GLY A 25 -13.44 -4.11 4.17
C GLY A 25 -12.08 -4.78 3.96
N VAL A 26 -11.20 -4.72 4.96
CA VAL A 26 -9.90 -5.40 4.93
C VAL A 26 -10.07 -6.92 4.84
N ILE A 27 -10.93 -7.50 5.67
CA ILE A 27 -11.23 -8.94 5.66
C ILE A 27 -11.77 -9.37 4.31
N TYR A 28 -12.69 -8.59 3.74
CA TYR A 28 -13.23 -8.83 2.40
C TYR A 28 -12.13 -8.79 1.34
N GLY A 29 -11.24 -7.79 1.39
CA GLY A 29 -10.08 -7.70 0.48
C GLY A 29 -9.13 -8.89 0.59
N VAL A 30 -8.86 -9.36 1.81
CA VAL A 30 -8.06 -10.56 2.05
C VAL A 30 -8.74 -11.81 1.46
N MET A 31 -10.04 -11.98 1.68
CA MET A 31 -10.80 -13.09 1.10
C MET A 31 -10.81 -13.06 -0.43
N LYS A 32 -10.72 -11.87 -1.03
CA LYS A 32 -10.57 -11.66 -2.49
C LYS A 32 -9.11 -11.71 -2.97
N ARG A 33 -8.18 -12.21 -2.14
CA ARG A 33 -6.75 -12.33 -2.45
C ARG A 33 -6.13 -10.98 -2.87
N GLY A 34 -6.54 -9.90 -2.22
CA GLY A 34 -6.03 -8.55 -2.44
C GLY A 34 -6.54 -7.87 -3.73
N ARG A 35 -7.42 -8.51 -4.52
CA ARG A 35 -7.94 -7.96 -5.77
C ARG A 35 -9.36 -7.43 -5.59
N LEU A 36 -9.49 -6.12 -5.46
CA LEU A 36 -10.77 -5.44 -5.24
C LEU A 36 -10.70 -3.95 -5.56
N LEU A 37 -11.87 -3.34 -5.66
CA LEU A 37 -12.07 -1.89 -5.68
C LEU A 37 -12.74 -1.47 -4.35
N LEU A 38 -12.07 -0.61 -3.57
CA LEU A 38 -12.68 0.02 -2.40
C LEU A 38 -13.48 1.26 -2.87
N ALA A 39 -14.79 1.10 -3.01
CA ALA A 39 -15.68 2.13 -3.57
C ALA A 39 -16.51 2.88 -2.50
N ASP A 40 -16.03 2.89 -1.24
CA ASP A 40 -16.67 3.63 -0.15
C ASP A 40 -16.67 5.15 -0.43
N GLU A 41 -17.53 5.89 0.28
CA GLU A 41 -17.58 7.35 0.19
C GLU A 41 -16.24 8.02 0.53
N MET A 42 -16.05 9.25 0.03
CA MET A 42 -14.87 10.05 0.32
C MET A 42 -14.78 10.35 1.81
N GLY A 43 -13.57 10.30 2.39
CA GLY A 43 -13.34 10.54 3.81
C GLY A 43 -13.48 9.33 4.74
N LEU A 44 -14.00 8.17 4.27
CA LEU A 44 -14.16 6.96 5.09
C LEU A 44 -12.87 6.13 5.31
N GLY A 45 -11.70 6.71 5.06
CA GLY A 45 -10.42 6.04 5.31
C GLY A 45 -10.15 4.83 4.41
N LYS A 46 -10.39 4.96 3.09
CA LYS A 46 -10.04 3.90 2.13
C LYS A 46 -8.54 3.60 2.10
N SER A 47 -7.68 4.61 2.32
CA SER A 47 -6.22 4.43 2.34
C SER A 47 -5.77 3.49 3.46
N ILE A 48 -6.27 3.66 4.69
CA ILE A 48 -5.88 2.77 5.80
C ILE A 48 -6.41 1.34 5.59
N GLN A 49 -7.58 1.17 4.96
CA GLN A 49 -8.07 -0.13 4.52
C GLN A 49 -7.15 -0.77 3.48
N ALA A 50 -6.76 -0.01 2.45
CA ALA A 50 -5.85 -0.48 1.41
C ALA A 50 -4.48 -0.87 1.98
N LEU A 51 -3.94 -0.09 2.94
CA LEU A 51 -2.72 -0.43 3.66
C LEU A 51 -2.86 -1.73 4.46
N GLY A 52 -3.97 -1.92 5.17
CA GLY A 52 -4.23 -3.17 5.88
C GLY A 52 -4.24 -4.38 4.95
N ILE A 53 -4.90 -4.27 3.80
CA ILE A 53 -4.94 -5.34 2.79
C ILE A 53 -3.54 -5.59 2.23
N ALA A 54 -2.83 -4.55 1.79
CA ALA A 54 -1.48 -4.68 1.23
C ALA A 54 -0.50 -5.26 2.25
N ARG A 55 -0.58 -4.85 3.52
CA ARG A 55 0.29 -5.35 4.59
C ARG A 55 0.02 -6.82 4.91
N TYR A 56 -1.23 -7.28 4.81
CA TYR A 56 -1.55 -8.70 4.95
C TYR A 56 -0.76 -9.57 3.95
N PHE A 57 -0.57 -9.06 2.73
CA PHE A 57 0.21 -9.68 1.65
C PHE A 57 1.67 -9.20 1.57
N LYS A 58 2.26 -8.72 2.68
CA LYS A 58 3.67 -8.25 2.72
C LYS A 58 4.70 -9.24 2.18
N CYS A 59 4.39 -10.53 2.22
CA CYS A 59 5.26 -11.57 1.67
C CYS A 59 5.48 -11.45 0.17
N ASP A 60 4.56 -10.80 -0.55
CA ASP A 60 4.62 -10.62 -1.99
C ASP A 60 5.31 -9.31 -2.38
N TRP A 61 5.52 -8.37 -1.46
CA TRP A 61 6.11 -7.06 -1.75
C TRP A 61 7.47 -7.17 -2.48
N PRO A 62 7.78 -6.22 -3.38
CA PRO A 62 7.60 -4.78 -3.20
C PRO A 62 6.19 -4.24 -3.52
N LEU A 63 5.82 -3.14 -2.86
CA LEU A 63 4.55 -2.41 -3.03
C LEU A 63 4.76 -1.12 -3.83
N LEU A 64 3.90 -0.91 -4.83
CA LEU A 64 3.79 0.35 -5.57
C LEU A 64 2.46 1.04 -5.26
N ILE A 65 2.51 2.33 -4.95
CA ILE A 65 1.33 3.18 -4.75
C ILE A 65 1.36 4.29 -5.77
N ILE A 66 0.31 4.34 -6.59
CA ILE A 66 0.06 5.39 -7.55
C ILE A 66 -1.03 6.29 -6.99
N CYS A 67 -0.76 7.59 -6.87
CA CYS A 67 -1.75 8.53 -6.35
C CYS A 67 -1.51 9.95 -6.89
N PRO A 68 -2.50 10.88 -6.80
CA PRO A 68 -2.25 12.27 -7.15
C PRO A 68 -1.07 12.86 -6.36
N SER A 69 -0.30 13.77 -6.98
CA SER A 69 0.89 14.35 -6.36
C SER A 69 0.62 14.99 -5.00
N SER A 70 -0.57 15.59 -4.82
CA SER A 70 -0.99 16.25 -3.58
C SER A 70 -1.19 15.31 -2.38
N VAL A 71 -1.34 13.99 -2.61
CA VAL A 71 -1.61 13.03 -1.53
C VAL A 71 -0.45 12.06 -1.26
N LYS A 72 0.68 12.16 -1.98
CA LYS A 72 1.86 11.30 -1.74
C LYS A 72 2.35 11.39 -0.29
N PHE A 73 2.44 12.60 0.26
CA PHE A 73 2.81 12.81 1.67
C PHE A 73 1.77 12.25 2.64
N SER A 74 0.48 12.27 2.28
CA SER A 74 -0.56 11.66 3.11
C SER A 74 -0.40 10.14 3.20
N TRP A 75 0.03 9.48 2.12
CA TRP A 75 0.39 8.06 2.15
C TRP A 75 1.63 7.81 3.00
N LEU A 76 2.71 8.57 2.80
CA LEU A 76 3.94 8.45 3.60
C LEU A 76 3.64 8.56 5.11
N ASN A 77 2.89 9.58 5.51
CA ASN A 77 2.51 9.79 6.92
C ASN A 77 1.72 8.60 7.48
N GLN A 78 0.86 7.97 6.69
CA GLN A 78 0.12 6.77 7.13
C GLN A 78 1.05 5.57 7.33
N PHE A 79 2.05 5.37 6.47
CA PHE A 79 3.05 4.32 6.70
C PHE A 79 3.84 4.56 7.98
N GLU A 80 4.34 5.77 8.17
CA GLU A 80 5.10 6.12 9.37
C GLU A 80 4.27 5.97 10.65
N SER A 81 2.97 6.28 10.58
CA SER A 81 2.05 6.18 11.72
C SER A 81 1.62 4.74 12.03
N PHE A 82 1.34 3.93 11.02
CA PHE A 82 0.68 2.63 11.20
C PHE A 82 1.58 1.42 10.95
N LEU A 83 2.66 1.58 10.18
CA LEU A 83 3.54 0.50 9.70
C LEU A 83 5.03 0.84 9.94
N PRO A 84 5.48 1.04 11.19
CA PRO A 84 6.85 1.47 11.49
C PRO A 84 7.93 0.45 11.10
N ASN A 85 7.57 -0.81 10.83
CA ASN A 85 8.47 -1.89 10.45
C ASN A 85 8.59 -2.05 8.92
N VAL A 86 8.67 -0.94 8.19
CA VAL A 86 8.93 -0.93 6.74
C VAL A 86 10.34 -0.35 6.54
N ASP A 87 11.22 -1.12 5.91
CA ASP A 87 12.65 -0.82 5.81
C ASP A 87 12.93 0.41 4.94
N GLU A 88 12.19 0.53 3.83
CA GLU A 88 12.46 1.57 2.83
C GLU A 88 11.15 2.03 2.17
N ILE A 89 10.84 3.32 2.35
CA ILE A 89 9.74 3.99 1.68
C ILE A 89 10.33 5.10 0.83
N VAL A 90 10.14 5.00 -0.50
CA VAL A 90 10.66 5.97 -1.46
C VAL A 90 9.49 6.69 -2.14
N THR A 91 9.44 8.01 -1.98
CA THR A 91 8.53 8.85 -2.74
C THR A 91 9.26 9.41 -3.96
N ILE A 92 8.77 9.09 -5.16
CA ILE A 92 9.29 9.62 -6.42
C ILE A 92 8.61 10.98 -6.67
N GLU A 93 9.42 12.03 -6.70
CA GLU A 93 8.96 13.41 -6.88
C GLU A 93 9.23 13.91 -8.30
N LYS A 94 10.28 13.40 -8.95
CA LYS A 94 10.75 13.88 -10.24
C LYS A 94 11.08 12.75 -11.21
N GLY A 95 11.16 13.13 -12.49
CA GLY A 95 11.59 12.23 -13.57
C GLY A 95 13.01 11.67 -13.37
N SER A 96 13.89 12.43 -12.73
CA SER A 96 15.27 12.04 -12.42
C SER A 96 15.42 11.07 -11.24
N ASP A 97 14.40 10.94 -10.38
CA ASP A 97 14.52 10.12 -9.18
C ASP A 97 14.55 8.63 -9.55
N CYS A 98 15.44 7.89 -8.92
CA CYS A 98 15.61 6.46 -9.17
C CYS A 98 14.66 5.63 -8.29
N LEU A 99 14.30 4.44 -8.78
CA LEU A 99 13.68 3.41 -7.94
C LEU A 99 14.71 2.91 -6.90
N PRO A 100 14.26 2.47 -5.71
CA PRO A 100 15.15 1.90 -4.70
C PRO A 100 15.90 0.69 -5.26
N LEU A 101 17.21 0.62 -5.02
CA LEU A 101 18.04 -0.49 -5.51
C LEU A 101 17.67 -1.82 -4.84
N LYS A 102 17.25 -1.76 -3.57
CA LYS A 102 16.84 -2.94 -2.82
C LYS A 102 15.39 -3.27 -3.13
N ARG A 103 15.16 -4.52 -3.53
CA ARG A 103 13.82 -5.09 -3.72
C ARG A 103 13.55 -6.09 -2.61
N THR A 104 12.96 -5.62 -1.51
CA THR A 104 12.63 -6.47 -0.36
C THR A 104 11.13 -6.53 -0.13
N LYS A 105 10.73 -7.43 0.78
CA LYS A 105 9.34 -7.54 1.28
C LYS A 105 8.88 -6.33 2.11
N GLN A 106 9.75 -5.34 2.26
CA GLN A 106 9.53 -4.12 3.03
C GLN A 106 9.89 -2.87 2.21
N THR A 107 10.00 -2.99 0.88
CA THR A 107 10.17 -1.85 -0.02
C THR A 107 8.82 -1.32 -0.47
N VAL A 108 8.62 -0.02 -0.32
CA VAL A 108 7.43 0.71 -0.76
C VAL A 108 7.85 1.86 -1.67
N VAL A 109 7.19 2.00 -2.81
CA VAL A 109 7.37 3.13 -3.72
C VAL A 109 6.05 3.87 -3.88
N ILE A 110 6.10 5.20 -3.76
CA ILE A 110 4.94 6.09 -3.91
C ILE A 110 5.24 7.06 -5.05
N MET A 111 4.35 7.16 -6.05
CA MET A 111 4.53 8.07 -7.18
C MET A 111 3.21 8.57 -7.78
N SER A 112 3.30 9.60 -8.64
CA SER A 112 2.16 10.09 -9.40
C SER A 112 1.94 9.33 -10.70
N TYR A 113 0.74 9.48 -11.26
CA TYR A 113 0.35 8.91 -12.55
C TYR A 113 1.30 9.34 -13.68
N ASP A 114 1.66 10.63 -13.76
CA ASP A 114 2.57 11.13 -14.79
C ASP A 114 3.96 10.48 -14.68
N LEU A 115 4.44 10.28 -13.46
CA LEU A 115 5.73 9.62 -13.20
C LEU A 115 5.68 8.13 -13.55
N MET A 116 4.58 7.45 -13.24
CA MET A 116 4.36 6.06 -13.64
C MET A 116 4.46 5.88 -15.15
N VAL A 117 3.84 6.77 -15.94
CA VAL A 117 3.91 6.73 -17.40
C VAL A 117 5.37 6.95 -17.87
N SER A 118 6.05 7.95 -17.32
CA SER A 118 7.46 8.24 -17.69
C SER A 118 8.45 7.11 -17.34
N LYS A 119 8.16 6.32 -16.31
CA LYS A 119 9.03 5.26 -15.77
C LYS A 119 8.57 3.84 -16.12
N GLN A 120 7.62 3.69 -17.04
CA GLN A 120 6.94 2.41 -17.30
C GLN A 120 7.92 1.24 -17.49
N SER A 121 8.97 1.40 -18.30
CA SER A 121 9.96 0.34 -18.55
C SER A 121 10.67 -0.10 -17.27
N HIS A 122 11.09 0.85 -16.43
CA HIS A 122 11.74 0.55 -15.15
C HIS A 122 10.78 -0.12 -14.17
N LEU A 123 9.49 0.26 -14.16
CA LEU A 123 8.49 -0.36 -13.29
C LEU A 123 8.21 -1.82 -13.67
N ILE A 124 8.18 -2.12 -14.98
CA ILE A 124 8.03 -3.49 -15.49
C ILE A 124 9.24 -4.34 -15.08
N GLU A 125 10.44 -3.81 -15.24
CA GLU A 125 11.68 -4.49 -14.84
C GLU A 125 11.76 -4.71 -13.32
N TYR A 126 11.30 -3.73 -12.53
CA TYR A 126 11.29 -3.83 -11.07
C TYR A 126 10.32 -4.91 -10.56
N ASP A 127 9.27 -5.22 -11.31
CA ASP A 127 8.35 -6.34 -11.07
C ASP A 127 7.64 -6.27 -9.70
N PHE A 128 6.93 -5.16 -9.48
CA PHE A 128 6.03 -4.99 -8.33
C PHE A 128 4.92 -6.04 -8.31
N LYS A 129 4.67 -6.62 -7.15
CA LYS A 129 3.63 -7.66 -6.99
C LYS A 129 2.37 -7.15 -6.32
N ALA A 130 2.47 -6.06 -5.56
CA ALA A 130 1.34 -5.36 -4.97
C ALA A 130 1.30 -3.93 -5.54
N ILE A 131 0.13 -3.53 -6.02
CA ILE A 131 -0.09 -2.20 -6.60
C ILE A 131 -1.40 -1.64 -6.06
N ILE A 132 -1.36 -0.39 -5.61
CA ILE A 132 -2.52 0.41 -5.23
C ILE A 132 -2.62 1.58 -6.22
N PHE A 133 -3.82 1.80 -6.76
CA PHE A 133 -4.17 2.92 -7.63
C PHE A 133 -5.13 3.89 -6.94
#